data_AF-F2KMU6-F1
#
_entry.id   AF-F2KMU6-F1
#
_cell.length_a   1.000
_cell.length_b   1.000
_cell.length_c   1.000
_cell.angle_alpha   90.00
_cell.angle_beta   90.00
_cell.angle_gamma   90.00
#
_symmetry.space_group_name_H-M   'P 1'
#
loop_
_entity.id
_entity.type
_entity.pdbx_description
1 polymer ?
#
loop_
_entity_poly.entity_id
_entity_poly.type
_entity_poly.pdbx_seq_one_letter_code
_entity_poly.pdbx_strand_id
1 'polypeptide(L)'
;MLKKRLILLTLLCIILISGKALSAQQHVPGYGEICFPCHELLLSKQEQISKLSHCRCHSVDIWKGEHVVMEKLSKLHGLDPCIRCHVGAGYSSENLDAIAVHVPHTNVKCSACHGEGVVVKPDSKDCYYCHKGGVHEIHYGILNEICVACHGKVIYKFAELKEEVGVKETPQEEKPKPFSLYDVLKSLFTSLTGRI
;
A
#
# COMPACT_ATOMS: atom_id res chain seq x y z
N MET A 1 11.73 -20.25 -51.24
CA MET A 1 11.11 -20.27 -49.88
C MET A 1 12.12 -20.24 -48.74
N LEU A 2 13.34 -20.76 -48.92
CA LEU A 2 14.40 -20.79 -47.88
C LEU A 2 14.91 -19.40 -47.44
N LYS A 3 15.10 -18.46 -48.39
CA LYS A 3 15.55 -17.08 -48.09
C LYS A 3 14.58 -16.30 -47.19
N LYS A 4 13.25 -16.43 -47.39
CA LYS A 4 12.25 -15.75 -46.56
C LYS A 4 12.23 -16.28 -45.13
N ARG A 5 12.45 -17.59 -44.93
CA ARG A 5 12.58 -18.20 -43.59
C ARG A 5 13.86 -17.76 -42.88
N LEU A 6 14.98 -17.63 -43.61
CA LEU A 6 16.25 -17.17 -43.05
C LEU A 6 16.21 -15.70 -42.63
N ILE A 7 15.52 -14.84 -43.39
CA ILE A 7 15.30 -13.43 -43.03
C ILE A 7 14.39 -13.31 -41.79
N LEU A 8 13.36 -14.15 -41.70
CA LEU A 8 12.47 -14.15 -40.52
C LEU A 8 13.20 -14.64 -39.25
N LEU A 9 14.04 -15.67 -39.37
CA LEU A 9 14.86 -16.19 -38.27
C LEU A 9 15.92 -15.19 -37.80
N THR A 10 16.54 -14.45 -38.73
CA THR A 10 17.52 -13.41 -38.39
C THR A 10 16.87 -12.19 -37.74
N LEU A 11 15.70 -11.75 -38.22
CA LEU A 11 14.93 -10.70 -37.56
C LEU A 11 14.47 -11.10 -36.15
N LEU A 12 14.02 -12.34 -35.96
CA LEU A 12 13.63 -12.87 -34.64
C LEU A 12 14.82 -12.93 -33.68
N CYS A 13 16.02 -13.33 -34.16
CA CYS A 13 17.24 -13.30 -33.37
C CYS A 13 17.64 -11.88 -33.00
N ILE A 14 17.53 -10.90 -33.90
CA ILE A 14 17.84 -9.49 -33.59
C ILE A 14 16.90 -8.94 -32.52
N ILE A 15 15.60 -9.28 -32.55
CA ILE A 15 14.64 -8.89 -31.51
C ILE A 15 14.97 -9.54 -30.15
N LEU A 16 15.42 -10.81 -30.16
CA LEU A 16 15.83 -11.52 -28.94
C LEU A 16 17.15 -11.00 -28.34
N ILE A 17 18.10 -10.54 -29.17
CA ILE A 17 19.39 -9.99 -28.72
C ILE A 17 19.26 -8.52 -28.29
N SER A 18 18.30 -7.78 -28.86
CA SER A 18 18.05 -6.37 -28.55
C SER A 18 17.06 -6.15 -27.40
N GLY A 19 16.59 -7.22 -26.77
CA GLY A 19 15.79 -7.18 -25.55
C GLY A 19 16.59 -6.61 -24.38
N LYS A 20 16.79 -5.28 -24.36
CA LYS A 20 17.01 -4.56 -23.12
C LYS A 20 15.83 -4.94 -22.23
N ALA A 21 16.10 -5.73 -21.20
CA ALA A 21 15.13 -5.96 -20.14
C ALA A 21 14.63 -4.58 -19.73
N LEU A 22 13.34 -4.31 -19.94
CA LEU A 22 12.68 -3.19 -19.31
C LEU A 22 12.72 -3.51 -17.81
N SER A 23 13.82 -3.12 -17.16
CA SER A 23 13.88 -3.02 -15.72
C SER A 23 12.98 -1.85 -15.39
N ALA A 24 11.73 -2.15 -15.05
CA ALA A 24 10.90 -1.19 -14.34
C ALA A 24 11.64 -0.93 -13.02
N GLN A 25 12.07 0.31 -12.82
CA GLN A 25 12.73 0.71 -11.59
C GLN A 25 11.66 0.69 -10.49
N GLN A 26 11.49 -0.46 -9.84
CA GLN A 26 10.70 -0.57 -8.63
C GLN A 26 11.34 0.35 -7.60
N HIS A 27 10.52 1.08 -6.85
CA HIS A 27 10.98 1.95 -5.76
C HIS A 27 11.91 1.20 -4.82
N VAL A 28 12.69 1.94 -4.02
CA VAL A 28 13.53 1.36 -2.97
C VAL A 28 12.69 0.35 -2.16
N PRO A 29 13.17 -0.89 -1.95
CA PRO A 29 12.48 -1.85 -1.10
C PRO A 29 12.09 -1.19 0.24
N GLY A 30 10.85 -1.40 0.69
CA GLY A 30 10.36 -0.86 1.97
C GLY A 30 9.42 0.36 1.88
N TYR A 31 9.29 1.05 0.74
CA TYR A 31 8.38 2.22 0.66
C TYR A 31 6.89 1.87 0.89
N GLY A 32 6.49 0.62 0.64
CA GLY A 32 5.14 0.12 0.97
C GLY A 32 4.95 -0.24 2.44
N GLU A 33 6.03 -0.39 3.21
CA GLU A 33 5.97 -0.85 4.61
C GLU A 33 5.24 0.14 5.52
N ILE A 34 5.37 1.44 5.23
CA ILE A 34 4.64 2.49 5.97
C ILE A 34 3.13 2.47 5.68
N CYS A 35 2.71 1.85 4.57
CA CYS A 35 1.30 1.81 4.16
C CYS A 35 0.57 0.58 4.73
N PHE A 36 1.31 -0.52 4.95
CA PHE A 36 0.72 -1.79 5.37
C PHE A 36 0.02 -1.75 6.72
N PRO A 37 0.49 -1.06 7.77
CA PRO A 37 -0.23 -1.04 9.05
C PRO A 37 -1.66 -0.50 8.90
N CYS A 38 -1.86 0.59 8.15
CA CYS A 38 -3.20 1.09 7.87
C CYS A 38 -4.03 0.10 7.05
N HIS A 39 -3.46 -0.46 5.99
CA HIS A 39 -4.20 -1.36 5.11
C HIS A 39 -4.54 -2.69 5.77
N GLU A 40 -3.67 -3.24 6.61
CA GLU A 40 -3.92 -4.46 7.37
C GLU A 40 -5.00 -4.24 8.44
N LEU A 41 -4.95 -3.10 9.13
CA LEU A 41 -5.89 -2.78 10.21
C LEU A 41 -7.26 -2.34 9.69
N LEU A 42 -7.31 -1.60 8.58
CA LEU A 42 -8.54 -0.95 8.12
C LEU A 42 -9.24 -1.72 7.00
N LEU A 43 -8.54 -2.58 6.26
CA LEU A 43 -9.15 -3.33 5.16
C LEU A 43 -9.35 -4.78 5.58
N SER A 44 -10.53 -5.32 5.31
CA SER A 44 -10.73 -6.76 5.36
C SER A 44 -9.80 -7.47 4.37
N LYS A 45 -9.50 -8.75 4.60
CA LYS A 45 -8.67 -9.55 3.68
C LYS A 45 -9.16 -9.49 2.22
N GLN A 46 -10.47 -9.47 2.01
CA GLN A 46 -11.07 -9.36 0.68
C GLN A 46 -10.86 -7.97 0.06
N GLU A 47 -10.92 -6.91 0.88
CA GLU A 47 -10.60 -5.54 0.46
C GLU A 47 -9.11 -5.37 0.17
N GLN A 48 -8.22 -5.94 0.98
CA GLN A 48 -6.78 -5.91 0.72
C GLN A 48 -6.48 -6.57 -0.63
N ILE A 49 -7.05 -7.75 -0.89
CA ILE A 49 -6.93 -8.40 -2.19
C ILE A 49 -7.49 -7.47 -3.27
N SER A 50 -8.76 -7.09 -3.23
CA SER A 50 -9.39 -6.32 -4.32
C SER A 50 -8.79 -4.93 -4.57
N LYS A 51 -8.34 -4.22 -3.52
CA LYS A 51 -7.84 -2.84 -3.60
C LYS A 51 -6.33 -2.76 -3.82
N LEU A 52 -5.55 -3.73 -3.30
CA LEU A 52 -4.09 -3.69 -3.29
C LEU A 52 -3.44 -4.70 -4.23
N SER A 53 -4.10 -5.83 -4.51
CA SER A 53 -3.61 -6.70 -5.59
C SER A 53 -3.73 -5.96 -6.93
N HIS A 54 -2.83 -6.23 -7.88
CA HIS A 54 -2.77 -5.64 -9.24
C HIS A 54 -1.92 -4.39 -9.44
N CYS A 55 -0.82 -4.19 -8.68
CA CYS A 55 0.09 -3.07 -8.92
C CYS A 55 -0.60 -1.69 -8.94
N ARG A 56 -1.81 -1.55 -8.36
CA ARG A 56 -2.54 -0.26 -8.34
C ARG A 56 -1.82 0.77 -7.48
N CYS A 57 -1.04 0.33 -6.49
CA CYS A 57 -0.11 1.17 -5.76
C CYS A 57 1.02 1.74 -6.65
N HIS A 58 1.26 1.14 -7.82
CA HIS A 58 2.15 1.63 -8.88
C HIS A 58 1.40 2.28 -10.05
N SER A 59 0.10 2.59 -9.92
CA SER A 59 -0.61 3.26 -11.00
C SER A 59 0.03 4.63 -11.26
N VAL A 60 0.18 4.95 -12.54
CA VAL A 60 0.86 6.16 -13.06
C VAL A 60 0.28 7.49 -12.54
N ASP A 61 -0.90 7.45 -11.92
CA ASP A 61 -1.55 8.65 -11.40
C ASP A 61 -0.94 9.11 -10.07
N ILE A 62 -0.47 8.19 -9.23
CA ILE A 62 0.10 8.48 -7.90
C ILE A 62 1.62 8.39 -7.86
N TRP A 63 2.26 7.84 -8.89
CA TRP A 63 3.70 7.63 -8.96
C TRP A 63 4.37 8.51 -10.02
N LYS A 64 5.36 9.33 -9.62
CA LYS A 64 6.16 10.18 -10.54
C LYS A 64 7.60 9.66 -10.66
N GLY A 65 7.75 8.41 -11.06
CA GLY A 65 9.06 7.81 -11.36
C GLY A 65 9.87 7.42 -10.13
N GLU A 66 10.15 8.36 -9.22
CA GLU A 66 11.00 8.15 -8.03
C GLU A 66 10.26 8.32 -6.71
N HIS A 67 9.11 8.99 -6.70
CA HIS A 67 8.33 9.26 -5.48
C HIS A 67 6.82 9.16 -5.70
N VAL A 68 6.12 8.86 -4.61
CA VAL A 68 4.66 8.94 -4.52
C VAL A 68 4.24 10.40 -4.35
N VAL A 69 3.24 10.83 -5.11
CA VAL A 69 2.62 12.16 -4.95
C VAL A 69 1.60 12.10 -3.81
N MET A 70 2.04 12.44 -2.59
CA MET A 70 1.22 12.32 -1.37
C MET A 70 -0.09 13.10 -1.42
N GLU A 71 -0.15 14.24 -2.11
CA GLU A 71 -1.40 14.99 -2.32
C GLU A 71 -2.45 14.16 -3.07
N LYS A 72 -2.05 13.52 -4.18
CA LYS A 72 -2.96 12.68 -4.97
C LYS A 72 -3.34 11.42 -4.21
N LEU A 73 -2.39 10.81 -3.49
CA LEU A 73 -2.65 9.66 -2.66
C LEU A 73 -3.66 9.99 -1.53
N SER A 74 -3.53 11.16 -0.92
CA SER A 74 -4.44 11.63 0.12
C SER A 74 -5.85 11.88 -0.43
N LYS A 75 -5.97 12.40 -1.66
CA LYS A 75 -7.27 12.54 -2.34
C LYS A 75 -7.97 11.19 -2.58
N LEU A 76 -7.22 10.10 -2.80
CA LEU A 76 -7.82 8.76 -2.95
C LEU A 76 -8.39 8.20 -1.64
N HIS A 77 -7.81 8.58 -0.50
CA HIS A 77 -8.18 8.03 0.80
C HIS A 77 -9.20 8.89 1.56
N GLY A 78 -9.27 10.20 1.24
CA GLY A 78 -10.22 11.11 1.87
C GLY A 78 -10.03 11.20 3.39
N LEU A 79 -11.15 11.14 4.13
CA LEU A 79 -11.18 11.21 5.60
C LEU A 79 -11.49 9.86 6.28
N ASP A 80 -11.89 8.84 5.50
CA ASP A 80 -12.36 7.57 6.04
C ASP A 80 -11.33 6.87 6.94
N PRO A 81 -10.03 6.82 6.62
CA PRO A 81 -9.06 6.21 7.53
C PRO A 81 -8.97 6.96 8.87
N CYS A 82 -9.03 8.30 8.84
CA CYS A 82 -9.03 9.12 10.05
C CYS A 82 -10.24 8.79 10.93
N ILE A 83 -11.43 8.69 10.33
CA ILE A 83 -12.68 8.37 11.03
C ILE A 83 -12.61 6.97 11.63
N ARG A 84 -12.18 5.97 10.85
CA ARG A 84 -12.15 4.57 11.29
C ARG A 84 -11.17 4.32 12.44
N CYS A 85 -10.07 5.06 12.48
CA CYS A 85 -9.11 4.99 13.59
C CYS A 85 -9.53 5.81 14.81
N HIS A 86 -9.95 7.07 14.63
CA HIS A 86 -10.15 8.00 15.75
C HIS A 86 -11.57 8.02 16.31
N VAL A 87 -12.57 7.64 15.50
CA VAL A 87 -13.96 7.55 15.93
C VAL A 87 -14.34 6.08 16.15
N GLY A 88 -13.94 5.21 15.22
CA GLY A 88 -14.05 3.76 15.35
C GLY A 88 -14.37 3.07 14.03
N ALA A 89 -14.03 1.79 13.93
CA ALA A 89 -14.06 1.03 12.68
C ALA A 89 -15.45 0.90 12.01
N GLY A 90 -16.54 1.13 12.75
CA GLY A 90 -17.92 1.15 12.25
C GLY A 90 -18.35 2.47 11.61
N TYR A 91 -17.51 3.51 11.65
CA TYR A 91 -17.79 4.82 11.09
C TYR A 91 -17.04 5.07 9.77
N SER A 92 -17.61 5.92 8.92
CA SER A 92 -17.06 6.44 7.66
C SER A 92 -17.55 7.87 7.42
N SER A 93 -17.04 8.52 6.38
CA SER A 93 -17.52 9.85 5.97
C SER A 93 -19.02 9.89 5.63
N GLU A 94 -19.62 8.75 5.27
CA GLU A 94 -21.03 8.64 4.91
C GLU A 94 -21.97 8.55 6.12
N ASN A 95 -21.51 7.97 7.24
CA ASN A 95 -22.34 7.74 8.43
C ASN A 95 -21.85 8.49 9.69
N LEU A 96 -20.87 9.38 9.56
CA LEU A 96 -20.35 10.18 10.67
C LEU A 96 -21.40 11.18 11.16
N ASP A 97 -21.96 10.90 12.34
CA ASP A 97 -22.94 11.76 13.00
C ASP A 97 -22.30 12.89 13.83
N ALA A 98 -23.15 13.83 14.27
CA ALA A 98 -22.72 15.01 14.99
C ALA A 98 -22.15 14.71 16.39
N ILE A 99 -22.48 13.58 17.01
CA ILE A 99 -21.98 13.19 18.33
C ILE A 99 -20.62 12.49 18.17
N ALA A 100 -20.51 11.59 17.19
CA ALA A 100 -19.33 10.77 16.95
C ALA A 100 -18.05 11.59 16.77
N VAL A 101 -18.12 12.76 16.11
CA VAL A 101 -16.96 13.65 15.93
C VAL A 101 -16.43 14.22 17.26
N HIS A 102 -17.24 14.29 18.31
CA HIS A 102 -16.80 14.80 19.62
C HIS A 102 -15.97 13.79 20.41
N VAL A 103 -16.12 12.49 20.16
CA VAL A 103 -15.43 11.42 20.89
C VAL A 103 -13.90 11.62 20.88
N PRO A 104 -13.23 11.81 19.73
CA PRO A 104 -11.79 12.09 19.71
C PRO A 104 -11.42 13.51 20.19
N HIS A 105 -12.38 14.44 20.29
CA HIS A 105 -12.13 15.86 20.61
C HIS A 105 -12.57 16.27 22.02
N THR A 106 -12.79 15.30 22.92
CA THR A 106 -13.21 15.55 24.31
C THR A 106 -12.30 16.50 25.10
N ASN A 107 -11.03 16.60 24.72
CA ASN A 107 -10.03 17.48 25.34
C ASN A 107 -9.93 18.87 24.69
N VAL A 108 -10.77 19.17 23.68
CA VAL A 108 -10.78 20.46 22.98
C VAL A 108 -11.99 21.27 23.46
N LYS A 109 -11.79 22.57 23.71
CA LYS A 109 -12.89 23.46 24.09
C LYS A 109 -13.90 23.55 22.94
N CYS A 110 -15.19 23.49 23.25
CA CYS A 110 -16.27 23.57 22.24
C CYS A 110 -16.15 24.81 21.35
N SER A 111 -15.72 25.94 21.92
CA SER A 111 -15.55 27.20 21.20
C SER A 111 -14.43 27.18 20.16
N ALA A 112 -13.51 26.21 20.20
CA ALA A 112 -12.47 26.06 19.20
C ALA A 112 -13.03 25.71 17.81
N CYS A 113 -14.17 25.01 17.77
CA CYS A 113 -14.84 24.64 16.52
C CYS A 113 -16.12 25.44 16.29
N HIS A 114 -16.87 25.74 17.36
CA HIS A 114 -18.19 26.37 17.28
C HIS A 114 -18.18 27.89 17.43
N GLY A 115 -17.02 28.49 17.71
CA GLY A 115 -16.91 29.92 18.04
C GLY A 115 -17.46 30.27 19.42
N GLU A 116 -17.58 31.57 19.70
CA GLU A 116 -18.21 32.06 20.93
C GLU A 116 -19.73 32.23 20.72
N GLY A 117 -20.54 31.80 21.69
CA GLY A 117 -21.99 31.94 21.66
C GLY A 117 -22.73 30.64 21.33
N VAL A 118 -23.66 30.69 20.36
CA VAL A 118 -24.52 29.55 20.02
C VAL A 118 -23.73 28.49 19.26
N VAL A 119 -23.84 27.24 19.71
CA VAL A 119 -23.18 26.09 19.07
C VAL A 119 -23.79 25.84 17.69
N VAL A 120 -23.07 26.21 16.64
CA VAL A 120 -23.45 25.98 15.24
C VAL A 120 -22.53 24.96 14.58
N LYS A 121 -23.05 24.16 13.66
CA LYS A 121 -22.24 23.17 12.94
C LYS A 121 -21.08 23.88 12.21
N PRO A 122 -19.81 23.45 12.39
CA PRO A 122 -18.68 24.05 11.70
C PRO A 122 -18.78 23.90 10.18
N ASP A 123 -18.24 24.89 9.45
CA ASP A 123 -18.30 24.96 7.99
C ASP A 123 -17.51 23.84 7.29
N SER A 124 -16.46 23.33 7.95
CA SER A 124 -15.68 22.20 7.45
C SER A 124 -15.69 21.04 8.44
N LYS A 125 -15.69 19.83 7.89
CA LYS A 125 -15.47 18.56 8.60
C LYS A 125 -14.08 18.00 8.32
N ASP A 126 -13.22 18.76 7.63
CA ASP A 126 -11.90 18.31 7.24
C ASP A 126 -10.98 18.31 8.46
N CYS A 127 -10.49 17.12 8.81
CA CYS A 127 -9.53 16.94 9.89
C CYS A 127 -8.28 17.81 9.68
N TYR A 128 -7.96 18.09 8.41
CA TYR A 128 -6.79 18.84 7.97
C TYR A 128 -6.79 20.32 8.33
N TYR A 129 -7.95 20.87 8.70
CA TYR A 129 -8.06 22.27 9.12
C TYR A 129 -7.19 22.57 10.36
N CYS A 130 -7.20 21.64 11.32
CA CYS A 130 -6.36 21.72 12.52
C CYS A 130 -5.14 20.78 12.40
N HIS A 131 -5.32 19.55 11.92
CA HIS A 131 -4.25 18.58 11.78
C HIS A 131 -3.56 18.74 10.42
N LYS A 132 -2.53 19.58 10.36
CA LYS A 132 -1.83 19.85 9.10
C LYS A 132 -1.18 18.56 8.55
N GLY A 133 -1.37 18.33 7.25
CA GLY A 133 -0.82 17.19 6.52
C GLY A 133 -1.89 16.14 6.19
N GLY A 134 -1.69 15.37 5.12
CA GLY A 134 -2.62 14.30 4.73
C GLY A 134 -2.61 13.10 5.68
N VAL A 135 -3.54 12.16 5.48
CA VAL A 135 -3.60 10.87 6.20
C VAL A 135 -2.28 10.07 6.14
N HIS A 136 -1.47 10.27 5.11
CA HIS A 136 -0.16 9.62 4.95
C HIS A 136 1.00 10.44 5.54
N GLU A 137 0.77 11.68 5.96
CA GLU A 137 1.81 12.60 6.40
C GLU A 137 1.80 12.78 7.92
N ILE A 138 0.61 12.92 8.54
CA ILE A 138 0.47 13.20 9.98
C ILE A 138 1.08 12.10 10.86
N HIS A 139 1.00 10.84 10.43
CA HIS A 139 1.51 9.69 11.17
C HIS A 139 2.78 9.10 10.56
N TYR A 140 3.40 9.81 9.62
CA TYR A 140 4.63 9.38 9.00
C TYR A 140 5.69 9.11 10.08
N GLY A 141 6.28 7.92 10.04
CA GLY A 141 7.35 7.49 10.96
C GLY A 141 6.88 6.88 12.28
N ILE A 142 5.62 7.06 12.70
CA ILE A 142 5.12 6.51 13.98
C ILE A 142 4.08 5.38 13.80
N LEU A 143 3.66 5.12 12.55
CA LEU A 143 2.58 4.17 12.26
C LEU A 143 2.93 2.73 12.69
N ASN A 144 4.21 2.36 12.65
CA ASN A 144 4.68 1.04 13.09
C ASN A 144 4.61 0.87 14.63
N GLU A 145 4.49 1.98 15.38
CA GLU A 145 4.39 1.97 16.84
C GLU A 145 2.93 1.95 17.32
N ILE A 146 1.96 2.16 16.40
CA ILE A 146 0.54 2.27 16.75
C ILE A 146 -0.05 0.97 17.30
N CYS A 147 0.57 -0.17 17.00
CA CYS A 147 0.17 -1.48 17.51
C CYS A 147 0.10 -1.50 19.04
N VAL A 148 1.02 -0.79 19.72
CA VAL A 148 1.06 -0.69 21.19
C VAL A 148 -0.09 0.14 21.74
N ALA A 149 -0.57 1.12 20.97
CA ALA A 149 -1.66 1.99 21.41
C ALA A 149 -2.94 1.17 21.71
N CYS A 150 -3.16 0.08 20.98
CA CYS A 150 -4.31 -0.81 21.18
C CYS A 150 -3.95 -2.12 21.90
N HIS A 151 -2.80 -2.72 21.60
CA HIS A 151 -2.41 -4.02 22.14
C HIS A 151 -1.49 -3.95 23.37
N GLY A 152 -1.05 -2.75 23.77
CA GLY A 152 -0.09 -2.56 24.85
C GLY A 152 1.29 -3.14 24.55
N LYS A 153 2.23 -3.03 25.49
CA LYS A 153 3.63 -3.51 25.31
C LYS A 153 3.73 -5.03 25.09
N VAL A 154 2.68 -5.79 25.40
CA VAL A 154 2.64 -7.25 25.18
C VAL A 154 2.71 -7.62 23.69
N ILE A 155 2.37 -6.70 22.78
CA ILE A 155 2.52 -6.93 21.34
C ILE A 155 3.98 -7.16 20.94
N TYR A 156 4.94 -6.53 21.63
CA TYR A 156 6.36 -6.73 21.35
C TYR A 156 6.83 -8.12 21.76
N LYS A 157 6.30 -8.68 22.86
CA LYS A 157 6.51 -10.10 23.19
C LYS A 157 5.95 -11.03 22.14
N PHE A 158 4.87 -10.66 21.44
CA PHE A 158 4.32 -11.47 20.36
C PHE A 158 5.22 -11.43 19.10
N ALA A 159 5.90 -10.30 18.86
CA ALA A 159 6.92 -10.18 17.82
C ALA A 159 8.20 -10.98 18.17
N GLU A 160 8.67 -10.90 19.42
CA GLU A 160 9.78 -11.71 19.94
C GLU A 160 9.45 -13.21 19.97
N LEU A 161 8.22 -13.57 20.35
CA LEU A 161 7.74 -14.96 20.34
C LEU A 161 7.76 -15.56 18.94
N LYS A 162 7.56 -14.80 17.86
CA LYS A 162 7.69 -15.34 16.48
C LYS A 162 9.09 -15.91 16.22
N GLU A 163 10.12 -15.30 16.82
CA GLU A 163 11.50 -15.76 16.76
C GLU A 163 11.70 -17.05 17.58
N GLU A 164 11.10 -17.13 18.77
CA GLU A 164 11.14 -18.33 19.63
C GLU A 164 10.31 -19.52 19.11
N VAL A 165 9.12 -19.30 18.55
CA VAL A 165 8.24 -20.38 18.03
C VAL A 165 8.56 -20.79 16.58
N GLY A 166 9.69 -20.32 16.03
CA GLY A 166 10.16 -20.73 14.70
C GLY A 166 9.16 -20.43 13.58
N VAL A 167 8.33 -19.40 13.74
CA VAL A 167 7.50 -18.89 12.66
C VAL A 167 8.48 -18.24 11.69
N LYS A 168 8.88 -19.00 10.67
CA LYS A 168 9.75 -18.50 9.61
C LYS A 168 9.15 -17.19 9.11
N GLU A 169 9.96 -16.13 9.10
CA GLU A 169 9.64 -14.93 8.35
C GLU A 169 9.09 -15.35 6.99
N THR A 170 8.08 -14.63 6.48
CA THR A 170 7.63 -14.82 5.09
C THR A 170 8.90 -14.89 4.25
N PRO A 171 9.20 -16.02 3.57
CA PRO A 171 10.49 -16.22 2.95
C PRO A 171 10.82 -14.96 2.17
N GLN A 172 11.98 -14.33 2.44
CA GLN A 172 12.45 -13.28 1.55
C GLN A 172 12.39 -13.87 0.16
N GLU A 173 11.50 -13.33 -0.66
CA GLU A 173 11.25 -13.86 -1.99
C GLU A 173 12.63 -13.90 -2.66
N GLU A 174 13.10 -15.11 -2.94
CA GLU A 174 14.44 -15.35 -3.47
C GLU A 174 14.56 -14.42 -4.67
N LYS A 175 15.48 -13.42 -4.62
CA LYS A 175 15.60 -12.38 -5.67
C LYS A 175 15.35 -13.06 -7.01
N PRO A 176 14.33 -12.66 -7.78
CA PRO A 176 13.91 -13.42 -8.94
C PRO A 176 15.15 -13.67 -9.78
N LYS A 177 15.55 -14.94 -9.90
CA LYS A 177 16.74 -15.31 -10.65
C LYS A 177 16.55 -14.70 -12.03
N PRO A 178 17.51 -13.92 -12.55
CA PRO A 178 17.34 -13.29 -13.84
C PRO A 178 16.99 -14.38 -14.86
N PHE A 179 15.89 -14.20 -15.57
CA PHE A 179 15.41 -15.14 -16.59
C PHE A 179 16.59 -15.58 -17.46
N SER A 180 17.01 -16.85 -17.33
CA SER A 180 18.17 -17.34 -18.06
C SER A 180 17.72 -17.99 -19.38
N LEU A 181 18.60 -17.97 -20.38
CA LEU A 181 18.37 -18.70 -21.63
C LEU A 181 18.09 -20.19 -21.39
N TYR A 182 18.66 -20.75 -20.31
CA TYR A 182 18.42 -22.12 -19.90
C TYR A 182 16.95 -22.36 -19.52
N ASP A 183 16.29 -21.43 -18.83
CA ASP A 183 14.89 -21.58 -18.41
C ASP A 183 13.93 -21.56 -19.60
N VAL A 184 14.22 -20.72 -20.61
CA VAL A 184 13.47 -20.67 -21.88
C VAL A 184 13.66 -21.97 -22.66
N LEU A 185 14.90 -22.43 -22.80
CA LEU A 185 15.20 -23.68 -23.52
C LEU A 185 14.56 -24.89 -22.82
N LYS A 186 14.60 -24.92 -21.48
CA LYS A 186 13.97 -25.99 -20.68
C LYS A 186 12.46 -26.00 -20.87
N SER A 187 11.79 -24.85 -20.78
CA SER A 187 10.33 -24.75 -20.96
C SER A 187 9.89 -25.11 -22.38
N LEU A 188 10.67 -24.74 -23.40
CA LEU A 188 10.40 -25.16 -24.78
C LEU A 188 10.59 -26.66 -24.93
N PHE A 189 11.63 -27.23 -24.32
CA PHE A 189 11.92 -28.65 -24.38
C PHE A 189 10.87 -29.51 -23.66
N THR A 190 10.41 -29.11 -22.47
CA THR A 190 9.30 -29.81 -21.78
C THR A 190 8.00 -29.70 -22.56
N SER A 191 7.71 -28.52 -23.14
CA SER A 191 6.51 -28.33 -23.96
C SER A 191 6.54 -29.14 -25.27
N LEU A 192 7.71 -29.39 -25.85
CA LEU A 192 7.87 -30.23 -27.05
C LEU A 192 7.91 -31.73 -26.75
N THR A 193 8.41 -32.14 -25.58
CA THR A 193 8.59 -33.55 -25.22
C THR A 193 7.43 -34.12 -24.40
N GLY A 194 6.46 -33.29 -24.00
CA GLY A 194 5.23 -33.73 -23.33
C GLY A 194 5.45 -34.36 -21.96
N ARG A 195 6.64 -34.21 -21.37
CA ARG A 195 6.93 -34.67 -20.01
C ARG A 195 6.64 -33.51 -19.05
N ILE A 196 5.47 -33.60 -18.43
CA ILE A 196 5.10 -32.86 -17.21
C ILE A 196 5.91 -33.43 -16.05
#